data_AF-A0A9D0HFE9-F1
#
_entry.id   AF-A0A9D0HFE9-F1
#
_cell.length_a   1.000
_cell.length_b   1.000
_cell.length_c   1.000
_cell.angle_alpha   90.00
_cell.angle_beta   90.00
_cell.angle_gamma   90.00
#
_symmetry.space_group_name_H-M   'P 1'
#
loop_
_entity.id
_entity.type
_entity.pdbx_description
1 polymer ?
#
loop_
_entity_poly.entity_id
_entity_poly.type
_entity_poly.pdbx_seq_one_letter_code
_entity_poly.pdbx_strand_id
1 'polypeptide(L)'
;MLLSRFWYIVLSVALAAALFFLYLATAVSNRTANRTAGRLLTSASKAVGWYMQDDARNRAAALIPLTLDSAISKGLAKANNADKLADLDRAVRDDARKALTKFQETNAANGLVFDKLWAVDVHGRVLANFGDEQNTNSEYFEMGGYSLVADALHGWIRDDAWVFNGDIYRVVGRPVETSAGSYPAGALVGAKRVDDKFAQAISDNTGAAVAFYADNARIATGAPSSFNKAALEVHSADLSALLDDADYNEKGRTAARELRKNAGYDVTAIFARMPGEAWDMGAGYVVGHEQATVSDPLEFQRLATEEDKSAVPLMMIIGLAAAGALLGLLFSLFEHTMPLRRFHRAVADLGNKSSSTDVLKPSTFGGLFKKIAANVNDALDKVAAQSGVDRGPADLEKVLGPLPAQPQMSAFAVPDANAPSAEPAPVAARSVPKAKRVIPKASTPGEAAAPASSDAPKPASGAAAAAPAPPKKPPSRPRPPKRRPTPAAAPANSAPAAAAPEDDNLSEEQQWQRVYDEFIALKKQLGENTSKLTFEKFRGTLQRNKDSIIARHKCERVKFRVYEKQGRAALKASPIK
;
A
#
# COMPACT_ATOMS: atom_id res chain seq x y z
N MET A 1 44.83 -19.76 -5.61
CA MET A 1 43.44 -19.83 -5.09
C MET A 1 42.92 -18.48 -4.60
N LEU A 2 43.48 -17.34 -5.03
CA LEU A 2 42.92 -16.03 -4.71
C LEU A 2 41.94 -15.58 -5.79
N LEU A 3 42.21 -15.90 -7.07
CA LEU A 3 41.40 -15.45 -8.20
C LEU A 3 40.06 -16.20 -8.27
N SER A 4 40.07 -17.52 -8.07
CA SER A 4 38.85 -18.35 -7.95
C SER A 4 38.00 -17.95 -6.74
N ARG A 5 38.61 -17.74 -5.57
CA ARG A 5 37.89 -17.28 -4.36
C ARG A 5 37.29 -15.88 -4.54
N PHE A 6 38.03 -14.97 -5.17
CA PHE A 6 37.51 -13.66 -5.56
C PHE A 6 36.33 -13.78 -6.54
N TRP A 7 36.41 -14.67 -7.53
CA TRP A 7 35.30 -14.92 -8.47
C TRP A 7 34.04 -15.45 -7.77
N TYR A 8 34.15 -16.35 -6.80
CA TYR A 8 32.99 -16.80 -6.00
C TYR A 8 32.36 -15.65 -5.19
N ILE A 9 33.18 -14.74 -4.65
CA ILE A 9 32.67 -13.52 -3.99
C ILE A 9 31.91 -12.65 -5.00
N VAL A 10 32.47 -12.39 -6.19
CA VAL A 10 31.79 -11.63 -7.25
C VAL A 10 30.45 -12.27 -7.65
N LEU A 11 30.41 -13.60 -7.84
CA LEU A 11 29.17 -14.31 -8.14
C LEU A 11 28.14 -14.22 -7.00
N SER A 12 28.58 -14.31 -5.73
CA SER A 12 27.69 -14.17 -4.58
C SER A 12 27.08 -12.76 -4.46
N VAL A 13 27.87 -11.72 -4.77
CA VAL A 13 27.40 -10.33 -4.80
C VAL A 13 26.44 -10.12 -5.98
N ALA A 14 26.72 -10.69 -7.15
CA ALA A 14 25.83 -10.63 -8.30
C ALA A 14 24.48 -11.33 -8.04
N LEU A 15 24.49 -12.50 -7.37
CA LEU A 15 23.29 -13.21 -6.95
C LEU A 15 22.48 -12.39 -5.92
N ALA A 16 23.14 -11.82 -4.91
CA ALA A 16 22.50 -10.96 -3.92
C ALA A 16 21.88 -9.70 -4.56
N ALA A 17 22.56 -9.10 -5.53
CA ALA A 17 22.03 -7.98 -6.32
C ALA A 17 20.80 -8.40 -7.16
N ALA A 18 20.85 -9.56 -7.82
CA ALA A 18 19.72 -10.08 -8.59
C ALA A 18 18.48 -10.34 -7.72
N LEU A 19 18.66 -10.96 -6.54
CA LEU A 19 17.59 -11.13 -5.55
C LEU A 19 17.06 -9.78 -5.06
N PHE A 20 17.94 -8.82 -4.76
CA PHE A 20 17.52 -7.46 -4.38
C PHE A 20 16.67 -6.79 -5.46
N PHE A 21 17.06 -6.86 -6.73
CA PHE A 21 16.27 -6.30 -7.83
C PHE A 21 14.93 -7.00 -8.03
N LEU A 22 14.85 -8.32 -7.82
CA LEU A 22 13.58 -9.07 -7.85
C LEU A 22 12.61 -8.62 -6.75
N TYR A 23 13.07 -8.50 -5.50
CA TYR A 23 12.25 -7.97 -4.40
C TYR A 23 11.92 -6.48 -4.55
N LEU A 24 12.83 -5.69 -5.11
CA LEU A 24 12.53 -4.29 -5.44
C LEU A 24 11.45 -4.19 -6.53
N ALA A 25 11.47 -5.09 -7.52
CA ALA A 25 10.45 -5.16 -8.57
C ALA A 25 9.07 -5.55 -8.02
N THR A 26 8.97 -6.55 -7.12
CA THR A 26 7.68 -6.87 -6.46
C THR A 26 7.15 -5.66 -5.67
N ALA A 27 8.00 -5.03 -4.86
CA ALA A 27 7.62 -3.88 -4.05
C ALA A 27 7.19 -2.66 -4.89
N VAL A 28 7.88 -2.37 -6.00
CA VAL A 28 7.49 -1.30 -6.93
C VAL A 28 6.19 -1.65 -7.63
N SER A 29 6.03 -2.88 -8.12
CA SER A 29 4.82 -3.36 -8.81
C SER A 29 3.59 -3.28 -7.91
N ASN A 30 3.63 -3.87 -6.71
CA ASN A 30 2.51 -3.81 -5.77
C ASN A 30 2.18 -2.36 -5.39
N ARG A 31 3.18 -1.48 -5.24
CA ARG A 31 2.96 -0.04 -4.98
C ARG A 31 2.32 0.69 -6.15
N THR A 32 2.64 0.37 -7.41
CA THR A 32 1.99 0.98 -8.59
C THR A 32 0.59 0.42 -8.81
N ALA A 33 0.37 -0.87 -8.54
CA ALA A 33 -0.93 -1.52 -8.58
C ALA A 33 -1.89 -0.90 -7.54
N ASN A 34 -1.52 -0.84 -6.25
CA ASN A 34 -2.34 -0.22 -5.19
C ASN A 34 -2.72 1.24 -5.50
N ARG A 35 -1.78 2.01 -6.07
CA ARG A 35 -2.03 3.39 -6.52
C ARG A 35 -3.00 3.49 -7.70
N THR A 36 -3.00 2.50 -8.58
CA THR A 36 -3.88 2.43 -9.75
C THR A 36 -5.27 1.99 -9.33
N ALA A 37 -5.38 0.91 -8.54
CA ALA A 37 -6.63 0.46 -7.94
C ALA A 37 -7.30 1.60 -7.14
N GLY A 38 -6.56 2.33 -6.29
CA GLY A 38 -7.14 3.45 -5.54
C GLY A 38 -7.74 4.57 -6.42
N ARG A 39 -7.19 4.82 -7.61
CA ARG A 39 -7.76 5.76 -8.60
C ARG A 39 -9.00 5.18 -9.28
N LEU A 40 -8.95 3.92 -9.69
CA LEU A 40 -10.07 3.21 -10.32
C LEU A 40 -11.26 3.14 -9.36
N LEU A 41 -11.04 2.68 -8.13
CA LEU A 41 -12.03 2.64 -7.05
C LEU A 41 -12.61 4.03 -6.74
N THR A 42 -11.78 5.07 -6.72
CA THR A 42 -12.26 6.46 -6.53
C THR A 42 -13.18 6.90 -7.67
N SER A 43 -12.91 6.46 -8.91
CA SER A 43 -13.76 6.74 -10.07
C SER A 43 -15.05 5.91 -10.03
N ALA A 44 -14.95 4.62 -9.72
CA ALA A 44 -16.08 3.70 -9.62
C ALA A 44 -17.05 4.08 -8.49
N SER A 45 -16.54 4.41 -7.29
CA SER A 45 -17.33 4.94 -6.17
C SER A 45 -18.13 6.21 -6.54
N LYS A 46 -17.56 7.10 -7.36
CA LYS A 46 -18.27 8.26 -7.92
C LYS A 46 -19.30 7.87 -8.97
N ALA A 47 -18.99 6.94 -9.87
CA ALA A 47 -19.92 6.46 -10.88
C ALA A 47 -21.17 5.81 -10.25
N VAL A 48 -20.99 5.00 -9.20
CA VAL A 48 -22.09 4.47 -8.38
C VAL A 48 -22.92 5.59 -7.76
N GLY A 49 -22.28 6.59 -7.15
CA GLY A 49 -22.97 7.75 -6.58
C GLY A 49 -23.78 8.55 -7.61
N TRP A 50 -23.23 8.78 -8.81
CA TRP A 50 -23.92 9.44 -9.92
C TRP A 50 -25.10 8.60 -10.45
N TYR A 51 -24.93 7.29 -10.60
CA TYR A 51 -26.03 6.41 -11.00
C TYR A 51 -27.19 6.45 -9.99
N MET A 52 -26.91 6.37 -8.69
CA MET A 52 -27.96 6.46 -7.66
C MET A 52 -28.70 7.81 -7.64
N GLN A 53 -28.02 8.89 -8.05
CA GLN A 53 -28.64 10.21 -8.21
C GLN A 53 -29.47 10.30 -9.49
N ASP A 54 -29.03 9.67 -10.59
CA ASP A 54 -29.76 9.64 -11.85
C ASP A 54 -31.01 8.76 -11.77
N ASP A 55 -30.90 7.55 -11.22
CA ASP A 55 -32.04 6.66 -10.93
C ASP A 55 -33.09 7.36 -10.06
N ALA A 56 -32.67 8.07 -9.00
CA ALA A 56 -33.59 8.85 -8.17
C ALA A 56 -34.28 9.99 -8.95
N ARG A 57 -33.57 10.71 -9.82
CA ARG A 57 -34.17 11.73 -10.69
C ARG A 57 -35.17 11.13 -11.67
N ASN A 58 -34.82 10.00 -12.30
CA ASN A 58 -35.69 9.30 -13.24
C ASN A 58 -36.96 8.77 -12.53
N ARG A 59 -36.84 8.30 -11.28
CA ARG A 59 -37.98 7.92 -10.43
C ARG A 59 -38.84 9.11 -10.02
N ALA A 60 -38.23 10.23 -9.61
CA ALA A 60 -38.96 11.45 -9.27
C ALA A 60 -39.67 12.09 -10.48
N ALA A 61 -39.13 11.89 -11.69
CA ALA A 61 -39.79 12.24 -12.95
C ALA A 61 -40.90 11.24 -13.32
N ALA A 62 -40.71 9.94 -13.07
CA ALA A 62 -41.72 8.92 -13.30
C ALA A 62 -43.01 9.20 -12.53
N LEU A 63 -42.95 9.79 -11.33
CA LEU A 63 -44.14 10.16 -10.53
C LEU A 63 -45.01 11.29 -11.13
N ILE A 64 -44.58 11.98 -12.19
CA ILE A 64 -45.33 13.12 -12.77
C ILE A 64 -46.79 12.76 -13.15
N PRO A 65 -47.09 11.69 -13.91
CA PRO A 65 -48.46 11.36 -14.30
C PRO A 65 -49.36 11.10 -13.08
N LEU A 66 -48.79 10.57 -11.99
CA LEU A 66 -49.51 10.26 -10.76
C LEU A 66 -49.80 11.53 -9.94
N THR A 67 -48.94 12.55 -9.98
CA THR A 67 -49.26 13.88 -9.39
C THR A 67 -50.41 14.58 -10.10
N LEU A 68 -50.67 14.25 -11.38
CA LEU A 68 -51.75 14.80 -12.19
C LEU A 68 -53.02 13.94 -12.15
N ASP A 69 -52.99 12.79 -11.49
CA ASP A 69 -54.14 11.90 -11.42
C ASP A 69 -55.26 12.50 -10.55
N SER A 70 -56.49 12.46 -11.05
CA SER A 70 -57.62 13.11 -10.39
C SER A 70 -58.12 12.37 -9.14
N ALA A 71 -57.88 11.06 -9.00
CA ALA A 71 -58.19 10.31 -7.79
C ALA A 71 -57.18 10.62 -6.68
N ILE A 72 -55.89 10.79 -7.03
CA ILE A 72 -54.85 11.22 -6.09
C ILE A 72 -55.08 12.67 -5.65
N SER A 73 -55.07 13.62 -6.58
CA SER A 73 -55.15 15.06 -6.26
C SER A 73 -56.45 15.45 -5.53
N LYS A 74 -57.62 14.98 -5.99
CA LYS A 74 -58.90 15.24 -5.30
C LYS A 74 -59.07 14.40 -4.04
N GLY A 75 -58.48 13.20 -3.99
CA GLY A 75 -58.50 12.35 -2.80
C GLY A 75 -57.73 13.00 -1.64
N LEU A 76 -56.54 13.52 -1.91
CA LEU A 76 -55.72 14.26 -0.95
C LEU A 76 -56.40 15.56 -0.52
N ALA A 77 -56.97 16.32 -1.46
CA ALA A 77 -57.76 17.50 -1.13
C ALA A 77 -58.97 17.20 -0.22
N LYS A 78 -59.62 16.03 -0.37
CA LYS A 78 -60.66 15.56 0.57
C LYS A 78 -60.06 15.15 1.92
N ALA A 79 -58.92 14.47 1.94
CA ALA A 79 -58.24 14.04 3.16
C ALA A 79 -57.90 15.22 4.09
N ASN A 80 -57.37 16.31 3.53
CA ASN A 80 -57.02 17.54 4.26
C ASN A 80 -58.21 18.22 4.96
N ASN A 81 -59.44 17.92 4.56
CA ASN A 81 -60.66 18.49 5.14
C ASN A 81 -61.37 17.54 6.13
N ALA A 82 -60.77 16.38 6.43
CA ALA A 82 -61.33 15.39 7.35
C ALA A 82 -60.49 15.23 8.61
N ASP A 83 -61.18 15.22 9.76
CA ASP A 83 -60.57 15.01 11.08
C ASP A 83 -59.82 13.67 11.15
N LYS A 84 -60.37 12.61 10.55
CA LYS A 84 -59.71 11.31 10.37
C LYS A 84 -59.90 10.74 8.97
N LEU A 85 -58.94 9.93 8.51
CA LEU A 85 -59.07 9.24 7.22
C LEU A 85 -60.06 8.07 7.25
N ALA A 86 -60.40 7.56 8.43
CA ALA A 86 -61.48 6.59 8.58
C ALA A 86 -62.84 7.18 8.19
N ASP A 87 -63.04 8.49 8.40
CA ASP A 87 -64.27 9.22 8.09
C ASP A 87 -64.42 9.51 6.57
N LEU A 88 -63.34 9.38 5.79
CA LEU A 88 -63.45 9.40 4.33
C LEU A 88 -64.16 8.15 3.81
N ASP A 89 -65.10 8.39 2.90
CA ASP A 89 -65.67 7.38 2.02
C ASP A 89 -64.58 6.45 1.47
N ARG A 90 -64.78 5.15 1.68
CA ARG A 90 -63.85 4.09 1.29
C ARG A 90 -63.55 4.15 -0.22
N ALA A 91 -64.51 4.57 -1.05
CA ALA A 91 -64.30 4.72 -2.48
C ALA A 91 -63.13 5.68 -2.82
N VAL A 92 -62.93 6.75 -2.03
CA VAL A 92 -61.83 7.70 -2.25
C VAL A 92 -60.46 7.05 -2.02
N ARG A 93 -60.34 6.24 -0.95
CA ARG A 93 -59.12 5.49 -0.64
C ARG A 93 -58.87 4.37 -1.64
N ASP A 94 -59.92 3.65 -2.02
CA ASP A 94 -59.83 2.56 -3.00
C ASP A 94 -59.46 3.08 -4.40
N ASP A 95 -60.00 4.21 -4.84
CA ASP A 95 -59.67 4.81 -6.14
C ASP A 95 -58.25 5.39 -6.16
N ALA A 96 -57.79 6.01 -5.06
CA ALA A 96 -56.39 6.39 -4.92
C ALA A 96 -55.47 5.15 -4.97
N ARG A 97 -55.81 4.05 -4.28
CA ARG A 97 -55.04 2.78 -4.34
C ARG A 97 -55.03 2.15 -5.73
N LYS A 98 -56.13 2.22 -6.48
CA LYS A 98 -56.19 1.79 -7.90
C LYS A 98 -55.26 2.63 -8.76
N ALA A 99 -55.21 3.94 -8.57
CA ALA A 99 -54.27 4.82 -9.29
C ALA A 99 -52.80 4.47 -9.00
N LEU A 100 -52.44 4.23 -7.73
CA LEU A 100 -51.09 3.73 -7.36
C LEU A 100 -50.76 2.39 -8.03
N THR A 101 -51.72 1.47 -8.09
CA THR A 101 -51.52 0.13 -8.66
C THR A 101 -51.35 0.18 -10.18
N LYS A 102 -52.25 0.89 -10.88
CA LYS A 102 -52.18 1.11 -12.33
C LYS A 102 -50.89 1.81 -12.76
N PHE A 103 -50.38 2.72 -11.92
CA PHE A 103 -49.09 3.38 -12.15
C PHE A 103 -47.93 2.38 -12.19
N GLN A 104 -47.91 1.41 -11.26
CA GLN A 104 -46.86 0.38 -11.19
C GLN A 104 -46.92 -0.55 -12.40
N GLU A 105 -48.12 -1.00 -12.78
CA GLU A 105 -48.35 -1.81 -13.99
C GLU A 105 -47.84 -1.10 -15.25
N THR A 106 -48.14 0.19 -15.39
CA THR A 106 -47.72 1.01 -16.55
C THR A 106 -46.20 1.19 -16.63
N ASN A 107 -45.51 1.29 -15.48
CA ASN A 107 -44.06 1.54 -15.42
C ASN A 107 -43.21 0.26 -15.34
N ALA A 108 -43.83 -0.92 -15.20
CA ALA A 108 -43.14 -2.21 -15.11
C ALA A 108 -42.18 -2.46 -16.28
N ALA A 109 -42.61 -2.14 -17.51
CA ALA A 109 -41.80 -2.31 -18.72
C ALA A 109 -40.53 -1.43 -18.75
N ASN A 110 -40.54 -0.31 -18.02
CA ASN A 110 -39.45 0.67 -18.01
C ASN A 110 -38.51 0.53 -16.80
N GLY A 111 -38.76 -0.42 -15.89
CA GLY A 111 -37.96 -0.62 -14.67
C GLY A 111 -38.10 0.46 -13.58
N LEU A 112 -38.96 1.47 -13.80
CA LEU A 112 -39.19 2.60 -12.89
C LEU A 112 -40.31 2.32 -11.87
N VAL A 113 -40.45 1.07 -11.46
CA VAL A 113 -41.38 0.62 -10.40
C VAL A 113 -40.80 0.82 -9.00
N PHE A 114 -41.68 1.01 -8.03
CA PHE A 114 -41.33 1.13 -6.61
C PHE A 114 -41.80 -0.11 -5.83
N ASP A 115 -41.02 -0.56 -4.85
CA ASP A 115 -41.43 -1.67 -3.98
C ASP A 115 -42.45 -1.20 -2.92
N LYS A 116 -42.42 0.08 -2.55
CA LYS A 116 -43.45 0.76 -1.76
C LYS A 116 -43.76 2.14 -2.35
N LEU A 117 -45.02 2.55 -2.32
CA LEU A 117 -45.48 3.84 -2.83
C LEU A 117 -46.64 4.34 -1.97
N TRP A 118 -46.59 5.58 -1.52
CA TRP A 118 -47.60 6.18 -0.63
C TRP A 118 -48.09 7.54 -1.17
N ALA A 119 -49.38 7.81 -0.97
CA ALA A 119 -49.97 9.14 -1.12
C ALA A 119 -50.24 9.70 0.29
N VAL A 120 -49.61 10.82 0.61
CA VAL A 120 -49.56 11.43 1.94
C VAL A 120 -50.24 12.79 1.92
N ASP A 121 -51.12 13.07 2.87
CA ASP A 121 -51.85 14.33 2.99
C ASP A 121 -51.02 15.44 3.67
N VAL A 122 -51.54 16.67 3.76
CA VAL A 122 -50.78 17.81 4.35
C VAL A 122 -50.50 17.67 5.84
N HIS A 123 -51.17 16.74 6.53
CA HIS A 123 -50.94 16.41 7.93
C HIS A 123 -49.93 15.26 8.10
N GLY A 124 -49.40 14.71 7.00
CA GLY A 124 -48.47 13.58 7.03
C GLY A 124 -49.15 12.22 7.10
N ARG A 125 -50.48 12.15 6.98
CA ARG A 125 -51.28 10.92 7.09
C ARG A 125 -51.38 10.21 5.74
N VAL A 126 -51.35 8.88 5.72
CA VAL A 126 -51.33 8.09 4.47
C VAL A 126 -52.74 7.84 3.94
N LEU A 127 -53.11 8.49 2.83
CA LEU A 127 -54.39 8.27 2.14
C LEU A 127 -54.47 6.91 1.47
N ALA A 128 -53.41 6.50 0.78
CA ALA A 128 -53.34 5.24 0.06
C ALA A 128 -51.89 4.76 -0.01
N ASN A 129 -51.71 3.44 -0.08
CA ASN A 129 -50.40 2.83 -0.26
C ASN A 129 -50.44 1.68 -1.29
N PHE A 130 -49.26 1.34 -1.78
CA PHE A 130 -48.96 0.14 -2.56
C PHE A 130 -47.70 -0.50 -1.97
N GLY A 131 -47.66 -1.83 -1.88
CA GLY A 131 -46.53 -2.58 -1.32
C GLY A 131 -46.38 -2.50 0.21
N ASP A 132 -47.35 -1.93 0.91
CA ASP A 132 -47.29 -1.69 2.36
C ASP A 132 -48.59 -2.10 3.06
N GLU A 133 -49.02 -3.33 2.79
CA GLU A 133 -50.34 -3.86 3.19
C GLU A 133 -50.55 -3.88 4.71
N GLN A 134 -49.48 -4.04 5.49
CA GLN A 134 -49.51 -4.00 6.96
C GLN A 134 -50.00 -2.66 7.52
N ASN A 135 -49.75 -1.56 6.79
CA ASN A 135 -50.16 -0.20 7.17
C ASN A 135 -51.40 0.28 6.40
N THR A 136 -52.04 -0.56 5.60
CA THR A 136 -53.24 -0.16 4.85
C THR A 136 -54.40 0.13 5.80
N ASN A 137 -54.90 1.37 5.77
CA ASN A 137 -55.92 1.91 6.68
C ASN A 137 -55.48 1.98 8.16
N SER A 138 -54.19 1.98 8.46
CA SER A 138 -53.71 2.27 9.82
C SER A 138 -53.92 3.75 10.16
N GLU A 139 -54.71 4.05 11.20
CA GLU A 139 -54.86 5.43 11.71
C GLU A 139 -53.58 5.97 12.37
N TYR A 140 -52.64 5.09 12.72
CA TYR A 140 -51.40 5.43 13.45
C TYR A 140 -50.17 5.51 12.55
N PHE A 141 -50.29 5.17 11.25
CA PHE A 141 -49.17 5.20 10.32
C PHE A 141 -49.08 6.54 9.59
N GLU A 142 -48.21 7.41 10.10
CA GLU A 142 -47.93 8.73 9.54
C GLU A 142 -46.50 8.79 9.00
N MET A 143 -46.33 9.53 7.90
CA MET A 143 -45.04 9.75 7.23
C MET A 143 -44.56 11.20 7.33
N GLY A 144 -45.34 12.12 7.92
CA GLY A 144 -44.98 13.53 8.05
C GLY A 144 -43.70 13.82 8.84
N GLY A 145 -43.25 12.87 9.67
CA GLY A 145 -42.01 13.00 10.45
C GLY A 145 -40.71 12.80 9.65
N TYR A 146 -40.76 12.29 8.42
CA TYR A 146 -39.58 12.09 7.58
C TYR A 146 -39.21 13.37 6.82
N SER A 147 -37.92 13.72 6.77
CA SER A 147 -37.45 15.01 6.22
C SER A 147 -37.84 15.19 4.75
N LEU A 148 -37.70 14.13 3.93
CA LEU A 148 -38.09 14.12 2.52
C LEU A 148 -39.60 14.34 2.32
N VAL A 149 -40.44 13.85 3.25
CA VAL A 149 -41.89 13.98 3.15
C VAL A 149 -42.31 15.40 3.54
N ALA A 150 -41.74 15.93 4.62
CA ALA A 150 -41.93 17.33 4.99
C ALA A 150 -41.52 18.28 3.86
N ASP A 151 -40.35 18.09 3.24
CA ASP A 151 -39.91 18.89 2.09
C ASP A 151 -40.88 18.78 0.89
N ALA A 152 -41.38 17.56 0.59
CA ALA A 152 -42.36 17.35 -0.47
C ALA A 152 -43.70 18.05 -0.22
N LEU A 153 -44.19 18.06 1.04
CA LEU A 153 -45.39 18.80 1.43
C LEU A 153 -45.22 20.32 1.32
N HIS A 154 -43.99 20.83 1.39
CA HIS A 154 -43.65 22.24 1.16
C HIS A 154 -43.36 22.57 -0.32
N GLY A 155 -43.56 21.63 -1.25
CA GLY A 155 -43.41 21.87 -2.69
C GLY A 155 -42.06 21.46 -3.29
N TRP A 156 -41.16 20.86 -2.52
CA TRP A 156 -39.83 20.48 -3.02
C TRP A 156 -39.81 19.06 -3.59
N ILE A 157 -39.11 18.86 -4.70
CA ILE A 157 -38.81 17.52 -5.21
C ILE A 157 -37.48 17.08 -4.60
N ARG A 158 -37.47 15.95 -3.89
CA ARG A 158 -36.29 15.49 -3.15
C ARG A 158 -36.07 13.98 -3.27
N ASP A 159 -34.82 13.56 -3.20
CA ASP A 159 -34.41 12.18 -3.01
C ASP A 159 -33.68 11.97 -1.68
N ASP A 160 -33.77 10.75 -1.16
CA ASP A 160 -33.25 10.33 0.14
C ASP A 160 -32.90 8.83 0.11
N ALA A 161 -32.32 8.32 1.18
CA ALA A 161 -32.25 6.89 1.44
C ALA A 161 -32.69 6.62 2.87
N TRP A 162 -33.49 5.58 3.09
CA TRP A 162 -33.96 5.16 4.40
C TRP A 162 -33.49 3.73 4.71
N VAL A 163 -33.25 3.44 5.98
CA VAL A 163 -33.13 2.06 6.49
C VAL A 163 -34.46 1.71 7.15
N PHE A 164 -35.15 0.69 6.66
CA PHE A 164 -36.46 0.29 7.14
C PHE A 164 -36.57 -1.22 7.19
N ASN A 165 -36.86 -1.77 8.38
CA ASN A 165 -36.91 -3.22 8.63
C ASN A 165 -35.63 -3.99 8.21
N GLY A 166 -34.45 -3.36 8.35
CA GLY A 166 -33.16 -3.92 7.94
C GLY A 166 -32.85 -3.82 6.44
N ASP A 167 -33.84 -3.50 5.60
CA ASP A 167 -33.67 -3.23 4.18
C ASP A 167 -33.30 -1.74 3.95
N ILE A 168 -32.46 -1.48 2.95
CA ILE A 168 -32.17 -0.11 2.49
C ILE A 168 -33.13 0.24 1.35
N TYR A 169 -33.73 1.43 1.41
CA TYR A 169 -34.59 1.97 0.36
C TYR A 169 -34.00 3.28 -0.18
N ARG A 170 -33.99 3.44 -1.51
CA ARG A 170 -33.84 4.75 -2.18
C ARG A 170 -35.23 5.35 -2.34
N VAL A 171 -35.42 6.56 -1.83
CA VAL A 171 -36.75 7.16 -1.68
C VAL A 171 -36.80 8.49 -2.42
N VAL A 172 -37.94 8.78 -3.05
CA VAL A 172 -38.21 10.03 -3.76
C VAL A 172 -39.53 10.62 -3.31
N GLY A 173 -39.55 11.92 -3.04
CA GLY A 173 -40.70 12.70 -2.62
C GLY A 173 -41.06 13.72 -3.69
N ARG A 174 -42.35 13.83 -4.00
CA ARG A 174 -42.87 14.79 -4.99
C ARG A 174 -44.18 15.43 -4.51
N PRO A 175 -44.34 16.77 -4.55
CA PRO A 175 -45.62 17.42 -4.24
C PRO A 175 -46.72 17.01 -5.21
N VAL A 176 -47.96 17.00 -4.73
CA VAL A 176 -49.18 16.91 -5.54
C VAL A 176 -49.88 18.27 -5.50
N GLU A 177 -49.79 19.04 -6.58
CA GLU A 177 -50.51 20.31 -6.72
C GLU A 177 -51.91 20.08 -7.31
N THR A 178 -52.94 20.73 -6.75
CA THR A 178 -54.28 20.77 -7.36
C THR A 178 -54.41 21.80 -8.48
N SER A 179 -53.63 22.89 -8.37
CA SER A 179 -53.57 24.00 -9.33
C SER A 179 -52.13 24.51 -9.37
N ALA A 180 -51.64 24.93 -10.53
CA ALA A 180 -50.26 25.41 -10.68
C ALA A 180 -49.95 26.57 -9.71
N GLY A 181 -48.94 26.40 -8.87
CA GLY A 181 -48.50 27.41 -7.89
C GLY A 181 -49.41 27.56 -6.67
N SER A 182 -50.36 26.65 -6.45
CA SER A 182 -51.02 26.47 -5.15
C SER A 182 -50.12 25.68 -4.20
N TYR A 183 -50.36 25.80 -2.88
CA TYR A 183 -49.72 24.89 -1.92
C TYR A 183 -50.08 23.43 -2.27
N PRO A 184 -49.15 22.47 -2.11
CA PRO A 184 -49.44 21.06 -2.38
C PRO A 184 -50.63 20.58 -1.56
N ALA A 185 -51.53 19.83 -2.21
CA ALA A 185 -52.61 19.13 -1.53
C ALA A 185 -52.11 17.89 -0.78
N GLY A 186 -50.85 17.50 -0.99
CA GLY A 186 -50.17 16.38 -0.36
C GLY A 186 -48.87 16.05 -1.10
N ALA A 187 -48.31 14.88 -0.83
CA ALA A 187 -47.09 14.37 -1.46
C ALA A 187 -47.26 12.92 -1.93
N LEU A 188 -46.54 12.55 -2.98
CA LEU A 188 -46.27 11.17 -3.37
C LEU A 188 -44.87 10.79 -2.92
N VAL A 189 -44.75 9.64 -2.26
CA VAL A 189 -43.50 9.10 -1.73
C VAL A 189 -43.28 7.72 -2.33
N GLY A 190 -42.26 7.57 -3.17
CA GLY A 190 -41.90 6.29 -3.80
C GLY A 190 -40.59 5.74 -3.27
N ALA A 191 -40.58 4.48 -2.82
CA ALA A 191 -39.39 3.82 -2.29
C ALA A 191 -39.04 2.57 -3.12
N LYS A 192 -37.79 2.54 -3.63
CA LYS A 192 -37.19 1.39 -4.31
C LYS A 192 -36.20 0.72 -3.36
N ARG A 193 -36.39 -0.57 -3.06
CA ARG A 193 -35.47 -1.35 -2.26
C ARG A 193 -34.15 -1.57 -3.00
N VAL A 194 -33.06 -1.44 -2.27
CA VAL A 194 -31.69 -1.76 -2.70
C VAL A 194 -31.47 -3.26 -2.48
N ASP A 195 -31.88 -4.06 -3.47
CA ASP A 195 -31.68 -5.51 -3.51
C ASP A 195 -30.55 -5.91 -4.48
N ASP A 196 -30.25 -7.20 -4.58
CA ASP A 196 -29.23 -7.73 -5.52
C ASP A 196 -29.51 -7.35 -6.99
N LYS A 197 -30.77 -7.13 -7.39
CA LYS A 197 -31.12 -6.72 -8.75
C LYS A 197 -30.77 -5.25 -8.96
N PHE A 198 -31.06 -4.38 -7.99
CA PHE A 198 -30.65 -2.98 -7.99
C PHE A 198 -29.12 -2.84 -7.97
N ALA A 199 -28.43 -3.60 -7.12
CA ALA A 199 -26.98 -3.63 -7.07
C ALA A 199 -26.37 -4.16 -8.39
N GLN A 200 -26.97 -5.17 -9.02
CA GLN A 200 -26.53 -5.66 -10.33
C GLN A 200 -26.76 -4.61 -11.42
N ALA A 201 -27.90 -3.91 -11.43
CA ALA A 201 -28.16 -2.82 -12.38
C ALA A 201 -27.12 -1.69 -12.27
N ILE A 202 -26.68 -1.35 -11.04
CA ILE A 202 -25.54 -0.45 -10.83
C ILE A 202 -24.26 -1.01 -11.46
N SER A 203 -23.92 -2.27 -11.18
CA SER A 203 -22.74 -2.93 -11.74
C SER A 203 -22.76 -2.92 -13.27
N ASP A 204 -23.87 -3.26 -13.90
CA ASP A 204 -24.00 -3.35 -15.36
C ASP A 204 -23.85 -1.99 -16.04
N ASN A 205 -24.29 -0.91 -15.39
CA ASN A 205 -24.18 0.47 -15.90
C ASN A 205 -22.85 1.16 -15.56
N THR A 206 -22.12 0.73 -14.53
CA THR A 206 -20.89 1.39 -14.04
C THR A 206 -19.61 0.56 -14.23
N GLY A 207 -19.74 -0.74 -14.48
CA GLY A 207 -18.64 -1.72 -14.45
C GLY A 207 -18.07 -1.99 -13.05
N ALA A 208 -18.68 -1.45 -11.99
CA ALA A 208 -18.17 -1.53 -10.63
C ALA A 208 -18.73 -2.75 -9.88
N ALA A 209 -17.86 -3.51 -9.19
CA ALA A 209 -18.31 -4.44 -8.17
C ALA A 209 -18.74 -3.65 -6.93
N VAL A 210 -20.01 -3.77 -6.54
CA VAL A 210 -20.63 -3.01 -5.45
C VAL A 210 -21.35 -3.94 -4.47
N ALA A 211 -21.26 -3.64 -3.18
CA ALA A 211 -22.12 -4.23 -2.16
C ALA A 211 -22.64 -3.15 -1.22
N PHE A 212 -23.90 -3.27 -0.82
CA PHE A 212 -24.57 -2.37 0.11
C PHE A 212 -24.61 -2.98 1.51
N TYR A 213 -24.52 -2.14 2.54
CA TYR A 213 -24.56 -2.56 3.93
C TYR A 213 -25.39 -1.61 4.80
N ALA A 214 -26.05 -2.19 5.80
CA ALA A 214 -26.77 -1.53 6.90
C ALA A 214 -26.77 -2.51 8.09
N ASP A 215 -27.06 -2.03 9.31
CA ASP A 215 -27.17 -2.87 10.51
C ASP A 215 -26.01 -3.88 10.72
N ASN A 216 -24.79 -3.44 10.40
CA ASN A 216 -23.55 -4.23 10.42
C ASN A 216 -23.50 -5.48 9.50
N ALA A 217 -24.38 -5.58 8.50
CA ALA A 217 -24.46 -6.69 7.55
C ALA A 217 -24.50 -6.22 6.09
N ARG A 218 -24.13 -7.11 5.15
CA ARG A 218 -24.32 -6.90 3.71
C ARG A 218 -25.78 -7.15 3.33
N ILE A 219 -26.44 -6.16 2.75
CA ILE A 219 -27.85 -6.20 2.31
C ILE A 219 -27.98 -6.65 0.85
N ALA A 220 -27.10 -6.16 -0.04
CA ALA A 220 -27.16 -6.47 -1.47
C ALA A 220 -25.77 -6.48 -2.13
N THR A 221 -25.61 -7.17 -3.27
CA THR A 221 -24.38 -7.17 -4.07
C THR A 221 -24.57 -7.37 -5.59
N GLY A 222 -23.88 -6.54 -6.37
CA GLY A 222 -23.80 -6.61 -7.82
C GLY A 222 -22.34 -6.55 -8.27
N ALA A 223 -21.98 -7.31 -9.29
CA ALA A 223 -20.61 -7.30 -9.82
C ALA A 223 -20.58 -7.71 -11.29
N PRO A 224 -19.57 -7.25 -12.06
CA PRO A 224 -19.33 -7.75 -13.40
C PRO A 224 -18.94 -9.23 -13.36
N SER A 225 -19.16 -9.95 -14.46
CA SER A 225 -18.86 -11.39 -14.58
C SER A 225 -17.38 -11.74 -14.35
N SER A 226 -16.48 -10.76 -14.45
CA SER A 226 -15.05 -10.88 -14.19
C SER A 226 -14.65 -10.74 -12.72
N PHE A 227 -15.60 -10.57 -11.79
CA PHE A 227 -15.33 -10.33 -10.37
C PHE A 227 -16.10 -11.32 -9.50
N ASN A 228 -15.42 -11.92 -8.52
CA ASN A 228 -16.03 -12.87 -7.59
C ASN A 228 -16.86 -12.13 -6.51
N LYS A 229 -18.19 -12.15 -6.64
CA LYS A 229 -19.13 -11.55 -5.66
C LYS A 229 -18.86 -11.93 -4.20
N ALA A 230 -18.41 -13.16 -3.93
CA ALA A 230 -18.10 -13.62 -2.57
C ALA A 230 -16.89 -12.88 -1.94
N ALA A 231 -16.01 -12.32 -2.76
CA ALA A 231 -14.86 -11.56 -2.30
C ALA A 231 -15.25 -10.15 -1.78
N LEU A 232 -16.44 -9.63 -2.12
CA LEU A 232 -16.99 -8.35 -1.67
C LEU A 232 -17.96 -8.48 -0.47
N GLU A 233 -17.72 -9.49 0.37
CA GLU A 233 -18.47 -9.73 1.59
C GLU A 233 -18.03 -8.78 2.72
N VAL A 234 -18.99 -8.02 3.26
CA VAL A 234 -18.76 -7.01 4.29
C VAL A 234 -19.06 -7.61 5.66
N HIS A 235 -18.08 -7.55 6.57
CA HIS A 235 -18.21 -8.06 7.93
C HIS A 235 -18.37 -6.92 8.94
N SER A 236 -18.96 -7.20 10.10
CA SER A 236 -19.05 -6.27 11.22
C SER A 236 -17.68 -5.74 11.67
N ALA A 237 -16.62 -6.53 11.54
CA ALA A 237 -15.24 -6.09 11.78
C ALA A 237 -14.82 -4.95 10.83
N ASP A 238 -15.07 -5.08 9.52
CA ASP A 238 -14.74 -4.07 8.50
C ASP A 238 -15.46 -2.75 8.76
N LEU A 239 -16.72 -2.86 9.21
CA LEU A 239 -17.60 -1.73 9.52
C LEU A 239 -17.24 -1.07 10.85
N SER A 240 -16.87 -1.83 11.88
CA SER A 240 -16.36 -1.26 13.13
C SER A 240 -15.10 -0.41 12.90
N ALA A 241 -14.21 -0.85 12.01
CA ALA A 241 -13.02 -0.12 11.60
C ALA A 241 -13.30 1.13 10.73
N LEU A 242 -14.53 1.36 10.27
CA LEU A 242 -14.92 2.63 9.62
C LEU A 242 -15.19 3.74 10.63
N LEU A 243 -15.60 3.40 11.84
CA LEU A 243 -15.97 4.39 12.87
C LEU A 243 -14.74 5.20 13.32
N ASP A 244 -13.56 4.58 13.30
CA ASP A 244 -12.27 5.22 13.60
C ASP A 244 -11.60 5.88 12.38
N ASP A 245 -12.14 5.73 11.17
CA ASP A 245 -11.54 6.27 9.93
C ASP A 245 -11.94 7.76 9.75
N ALA A 246 -10.95 8.64 9.83
CA ALA A 246 -11.15 10.09 9.69
C ALA A 246 -11.61 10.50 8.29
N ASP A 247 -11.14 9.84 7.22
CA ASP A 247 -11.55 10.13 5.85
C ASP A 247 -13.00 9.69 5.61
N TYR A 248 -13.40 8.54 6.15
CA TYR A 248 -14.79 8.13 6.18
C TYR A 248 -15.66 9.15 6.93
N ASN A 249 -15.22 9.58 8.11
CA ASN A 249 -15.96 10.52 8.94
C ASN A 249 -16.11 11.94 8.38
N GLU A 250 -15.07 12.48 7.74
CA GLU A 250 -15.08 13.86 7.22
C GLU A 250 -15.52 13.95 5.76
N LYS A 251 -15.19 12.97 4.92
CA LYS A 251 -15.37 13.01 3.45
C LYS A 251 -16.44 12.04 2.96
N GLY A 252 -17.00 11.25 3.84
CA GLY A 252 -18.00 10.22 3.54
C GLY A 252 -17.50 9.05 2.72
N ARG A 253 -16.19 8.79 2.74
CA ARG A 253 -15.57 7.62 2.09
C ARG A 253 -14.15 7.38 2.59
N THR A 254 -13.76 6.12 2.69
CA THR A 254 -12.40 5.74 3.07
C THR A 254 -11.39 6.06 1.96
N ALA A 255 -10.10 6.03 2.31
CA ALA A 255 -9.07 5.70 1.33
C ALA A 255 -9.26 4.26 0.80
N ALA A 256 -8.56 3.93 -0.29
CA ALA A 256 -8.53 2.56 -0.79
C ALA A 256 -7.79 1.64 0.20
N ARG A 257 -8.45 0.57 0.63
CA ARG A 257 -7.95 -0.39 1.64
C ARG A 257 -8.21 -1.83 1.21
N GLU A 258 -7.33 -2.75 1.59
CA GLU A 258 -7.55 -4.20 1.43
C GLU A 258 -8.72 -4.63 2.33
N LEU A 259 -9.66 -5.43 1.81
CA LEU A 259 -10.79 -5.95 2.61
C LEU A 259 -10.35 -7.05 3.58
N ARG A 260 -9.57 -8.02 3.11
CA ARG A 260 -9.05 -9.13 3.95
C ARG A 260 -7.62 -9.44 3.54
N LYS A 261 -6.72 -9.59 4.52
CA LYS A 261 -5.32 -10.01 4.30
C LYS A 261 -5.19 -11.54 4.25
N ASN A 262 -5.90 -12.16 3.31
CA ASN A 262 -5.84 -13.60 3.08
C ASN A 262 -5.17 -13.86 1.73
N ALA A 263 -4.22 -14.81 1.70
CA ALA A 263 -3.53 -15.18 0.46
C ALA A 263 -4.53 -15.60 -0.62
N GLY A 264 -4.46 -14.95 -1.79
CA GLY A 264 -5.37 -15.17 -2.92
C GLY A 264 -6.66 -14.31 -2.92
N TYR A 265 -6.84 -13.38 -1.99
CA TYR A 265 -8.02 -12.50 -1.91
C TYR A 265 -7.64 -11.01 -1.90
N ASP A 266 -7.00 -10.55 -2.96
CA ASP A 266 -6.48 -9.19 -3.11
C ASP A 266 -7.56 -8.18 -3.55
N VAL A 267 -8.71 -8.17 -2.86
CA VAL A 267 -9.74 -7.15 -3.11
C VAL A 267 -9.39 -5.87 -2.37
N THR A 268 -8.97 -4.87 -3.13
CA THR A 268 -8.91 -3.49 -2.64
C THR A 268 -10.29 -2.87 -2.80
N ALA A 269 -10.74 -2.12 -1.79
CA ALA A 269 -12.05 -1.49 -1.78
C ALA A 269 -12.03 -0.07 -1.23
N ILE A 270 -13.08 0.69 -1.57
CA ILE A 270 -13.44 1.95 -0.94
C ILE A 270 -14.84 1.80 -0.37
N PHE A 271 -15.00 2.09 0.92
CA PHE A 271 -16.30 2.23 1.55
C PHE A 271 -16.76 3.68 1.39
N ALA A 272 -18.03 3.88 1.08
CA ALA A 272 -18.69 5.16 0.93
C ALA A 272 -20.02 5.17 1.70
N ARG A 273 -20.42 6.36 2.12
CA ARG A 273 -21.67 6.63 2.84
C ARG A 273 -22.87 6.57 1.90
N MET A 274 -24.01 6.03 2.36
CA MET A 274 -25.27 6.31 1.69
C MET A 274 -25.61 7.79 1.92
N PRO A 275 -26.07 8.54 0.89
CA PRO A 275 -26.61 9.88 1.09
C PRO A 275 -28.01 9.79 1.69
N GLY A 276 -28.38 10.75 2.56
CA GLY A 276 -29.72 10.81 3.15
C GLY A 276 -29.78 10.32 4.60
N GLU A 277 -30.97 10.10 5.15
CA GLU A 277 -31.19 9.70 6.56
C GLU A 277 -30.59 8.31 6.88
N ALA A 278 -30.49 7.41 5.89
CA ALA A 278 -29.78 6.14 6.00
C ALA A 278 -28.30 6.32 6.38
N TRP A 279 -27.74 7.51 6.19
CA TRP A 279 -26.42 7.86 6.68
C TRP A 279 -26.32 7.71 8.21
N ASP A 280 -27.23 8.34 8.95
CA ASP A 280 -27.16 8.36 10.42
C ASP A 280 -27.50 6.99 11.03
N MET A 281 -28.14 6.11 10.24
CA MET A 281 -28.34 4.68 10.52
C MET A 281 -27.11 3.81 10.19
N GLY A 282 -25.97 4.40 9.79
CA GLY A 282 -24.73 3.68 9.50
C GLY A 282 -24.73 2.91 8.18
N ALA A 283 -25.69 3.18 7.27
CA ALA A 283 -25.74 2.50 5.99
C ALA A 283 -24.77 3.09 4.96
N GLY A 284 -24.30 2.23 4.07
CA GLY A 284 -23.32 2.59 3.05
C GLY A 284 -23.23 1.59 1.92
N TYR A 285 -22.25 1.84 1.06
CA TYR A 285 -21.86 0.90 0.01
C TYR A 285 -20.34 0.78 -0.05
N VAL A 286 -19.87 -0.39 -0.45
CA VAL A 286 -18.47 -0.67 -0.73
C VAL A 286 -18.32 -0.92 -2.21
N VAL A 287 -17.28 -0.36 -2.82
CA VAL A 287 -16.87 -0.67 -4.19
C VAL A 287 -15.56 -1.42 -4.14
N GLY A 288 -15.49 -2.58 -4.79
CA GLY A 288 -14.33 -3.46 -4.81
C GLY A 288 -13.66 -3.56 -6.17
N HIS A 289 -12.39 -3.90 -6.16
CA HIS A 289 -11.59 -4.22 -7.33
C HIS A 289 -10.60 -5.33 -6.97
N GLU A 290 -10.66 -6.45 -7.69
CA GLU A 290 -9.63 -7.48 -7.64
C GLU A 290 -8.35 -6.92 -8.26
N GLN A 291 -7.25 -7.03 -7.53
CA GLN A 291 -5.95 -6.56 -7.99
C GLN A 291 -4.95 -7.71 -7.83
N ALA A 292 -4.30 -8.17 -8.89
CA ALA A 292 -3.21 -9.13 -8.71
C ALA A 292 -2.05 -8.48 -7.93
N THR A 293 -1.83 -8.86 -6.67
CA THR A 293 -0.58 -8.58 -5.96
C THR A 293 0.39 -9.75 -6.17
N VAL A 294 1.68 -9.44 -6.10
CA VAL A 294 2.75 -10.44 -6.20
C VAL A 294 3.30 -10.67 -4.80
N SER A 295 3.06 -11.86 -4.25
CA SER A 295 3.51 -12.25 -2.90
C SER A 295 4.97 -12.69 -2.90
N ASP A 296 5.39 -13.42 -3.93
CA ASP A 296 6.75 -13.93 -4.11
C ASP A 296 7.30 -13.62 -5.51
N PRO A 297 8.59 -13.26 -5.69
CA PRO A 297 9.12 -12.93 -7.01
C PRO A 297 8.99 -14.05 -8.07
N LEU A 298 8.81 -15.31 -7.69
CA LEU A 298 8.59 -16.41 -8.65
C LEU A 298 7.17 -16.39 -9.24
N GLU A 299 6.20 -15.73 -8.60
CA GLU A 299 4.83 -15.62 -9.12
C GLU A 299 4.75 -14.76 -10.38
N PHE A 300 5.71 -13.86 -10.62
CA PHE A 300 5.81 -13.12 -11.88
C PHE A 300 5.85 -14.05 -13.10
N GLN A 301 6.48 -15.23 -13.02
CA GLN A 301 6.52 -16.17 -14.14
C GLN A 301 5.14 -16.80 -14.44
N ARG A 302 4.29 -16.93 -13.41
CA ARG A 302 2.93 -17.47 -13.49
C ARG A 302 1.94 -16.43 -13.99
N LEU A 303 2.07 -15.19 -13.52
CA LEU A 303 1.24 -14.04 -13.89
C LEU A 303 1.60 -13.44 -15.26
N ALA A 304 2.85 -13.57 -15.72
CA ALA A 304 3.29 -13.05 -17.00
C ALA A 304 2.56 -13.71 -18.19
N THR A 305 2.03 -12.87 -19.08
CA THR A 305 1.40 -13.29 -20.34
C THR A 305 2.44 -13.82 -21.33
N GLU A 306 2.00 -14.40 -22.45
CA GLU A 306 2.92 -14.81 -23.51
C GLU A 306 3.63 -13.61 -24.17
N GLU A 307 2.97 -12.45 -24.24
CA GLU A 307 3.55 -11.20 -24.74
C GLU A 307 4.72 -10.77 -23.85
N ASP A 308 4.51 -10.73 -22.52
CA ASP A 308 5.56 -10.42 -21.53
C ASP A 308 6.77 -11.36 -21.64
N LYS A 309 6.51 -12.66 -21.81
CA LYS A 309 7.56 -13.69 -21.96
C LYS A 309 8.35 -13.52 -23.24
N SER A 310 7.71 -13.12 -24.33
CA SER A 310 8.34 -12.89 -25.64
C SER A 310 9.21 -11.62 -25.68
N ALA A 311 8.90 -10.62 -24.86
CA ALA A 311 9.64 -9.36 -24.76
C ALA A 311 10.97 -9.48 -24.01
N VAL A 312 11.22 -10.58 -23.28
CA VAL A 312 12.47 -10.81 -22.55
C VAL A 312 13.63 -11.03 -23.54
N PRO A 313 14.75 -10.27 -23.46
CA PRO A 313 15.89 -10.43 -24.36
C PRO A 313 16.74 -11.66 -24.00
N LEU A 314 16.15 -12.84 -24.14
CA LEU A 314 16.67 -14.13 -23.66
C LEU A 314 18.05 -14.46 -24.23
N MET A 315 18.32 -14.11 -25.50
CA MET A 315 19.65 -14.27 -26.11
C MET A 315 20.73 -13.40 -25.45
N MET A 316 20.39 -12.18 -25.00
CA MET A 316 21.33 -11.31 -24.29
C MET A 316 21.63 -11.87 -22.90
N ILE A 317 20.62 -12.39 -22.20
CA ILE A 317 20.77 -13.03 -20.88
C ILE A 317 21.64 -14.28 -20.97
N ILE A 318 21.37 -15.16 -21.94
CA ILE A 318 22.17 -16.37 -22.20
C ILE A 318 23.60 -15.98 -22.60
N GLY A 319 23.79 -14.97 -23.46
CA GLY A 319 25.10 -14.48 -23.86
C GLY A 319 25.92 -13.96 -22.67
N LEU A 320 25.30 -13.20 -21.77
CA LEU A 320 25.93 -12.70 -20.55
C LEU A 320 26.31 -13.84 -19.59
N ALA A 321 25.41 -14.81 -19.41
CA ALA A 321 25.66 -15.98 -18.57
C ALA A 321 26.80 -16.85 -19.13
N ALA A 322 26.83 -17.08 -20.44
CA ALA A 322 27.89 -17.81 -21.14
C ALA A 322 29.25 -17.10 -21.03
N ALA A 323 29.27 -15.77 -21.20
CA ALA A 323 30.48 -14.97 -21.04
C ALA A 323 31.03 -15.04 -19.59
N GLY A 324 30.14 -14.96 -18.59
CA GLY A 324 30.51 -15.14 -17.17
C GLY A 324 31.06 -16.54 -16.86
N ALA A 325 30.43 -17.59 -17.40
CA ALA A 325 30.91 -18.97 -17.25
C ALA A 325 32.30 -19.17 -17.91
N LEU A 326 32.50 -18.61 -19.11
CA LEU A 326 33.76 -18.68 -19.84
C LEU A 326 34.88 -17.95 -19.08
N LEU A 327 34.63 -16.77 -18.51
CA LEU A 327 35.58 -16.06 -17.65
C LEU A 327 35.96 -16.88 -16.41
N GLY A 328 34.99 -17.48 -15.73
CA GLY A 328 35.24 -18.37 -14.59
C GLY A 328 36.11 -19.57 -14.94
N LEU A 329 35.86 -20.20 -16.10
CA LEU A 329 36.69 -21.30 -16.62
C LEU A 329 38.12 -20.84 -16.96
N LEU A 330 38.28 -19.69 -17.62
CA LEU A 330 39.60 -19.13 -17.93
C LEU A 330 40.41 -18.86 -16.64
N PHE A 331 39.80 -18.23 -15.64
CA PHE A 331 40.48 -17.98 -14.35
C PHE A 331 40.86 -19.28 -13.62
N SER A 332 40.01 -20.32 -13.70
CA SER A 332 40.35 -21.65 -13.17
C SER A 332 41.56 -22.27 -13.89
N LEU A 333 41.60 -22.20 -15.22
CA LEU A 333 42.72 -22.73 -16.03
C LEU A 333 44.03 -21.98 -15.76
N PHE A 334 43.99 -20.65 -15.63
CA PHE A 334 45.17 -19.85 -15.29
C PHE A 334 45.67 -20.07 -13.85
N GLU A 335 44.77 -20.31 -12.90
CA GLU A 335 45.15 -20.43 -11.49
C GLU A 335 45.53 -21.87 -11.06
N HIS A 336 44.96 -22.89 -11.70
CA HIS A 336 45.22 -24.31 -11.37
C HIS A 336 46.05 -25.02 -12.44
N THR A 337 45.56 -25.05 -13.68
CA THR A 337 46.10 -25.91 -14.74
C THR A 337 47.44 -25.41 -15.29
N MET A 338 47.62 -24.09 -15.43
CA MET A 338 48.87 -23.48 -15.90
C MET A 338 50.04 -23.69 -14.91
N PRO A 339 49.93 -23.36 -13.60
CA PRO A 339 51.01 -23.60 -12.64
C PRO A 339 51.34 -25.08 -12.48
N LEU A 340 50.32 -25.96 -12.44
CA LEU A 340 50.50 -27.40 -12.34
C LEU A 340 51.27 -27.96 -13.56
N ARG A 341 50.92 -27.54 -14.78
CA ARG A 341 51.65 -27.93 -16.01
C ARG A 341 53.10 -27.43 -16.00
N ARG A 342 53.37 -26.22 -15.52
CA ARG A 342 54.74 -25.67 -15.40
C ARG A 342 55.57 -26.45 -14.37
N PHE A 343 54.98 -26.75 -13.22
CA PHE A 343 55.61 -27.54 -12.16
C PHE A 343 55.90 -28.98 -12.61
N HIS A 344 54.91 -29.66 -13.22
CA HIS A 344 55.08 -31.01 -13.76
C HIS A 344 56.19 -31.09 -14.83
N ARG A 345 56.29 -30.09 -15.72
CA ARG A 345 57.39 -30.06 -16.71
C ARG A 345 58.75 -29.97 -16.02
N ALA A 346 58.94 -29.00 -15.12
CA ALA A 346 60.20 -28.85 -14.41
C ALA A 346 60.62 -30.08 -13.59
N VAL A 347 59.66 -30.80 -13.00
CA VAL A 347 59.91 -32.08 -12.30
C VAL A 347 60.26 -33.20 -13.29
N ALA A 348 59.62 -33.25 -14.47
CA ALA A 348 59.96 -34.21 -15.51
C ALA A 348 61.35 -33.92 -16.12
N ASP A 349 61.71 -32.65 -16.28
CA ASP A 349 63.03 -32.22 -16.77
C ASP A 349 64.14 -32.59 -15.77
N LEU A 350 63.90 -32.42 -14.46
CA LEU A 350 64.80 -32.86 -13.38
C LEU A 350 65.03 -34.38 -13.38
N GLY A 351 64.01 -35.18 -13.73
CA GLY A 351 64.11 -36.63 -13.84
C GLY A 351 64.76 -37.12 -15.14
N ASN A 352 64.96 -36.25 -16.13
CA ASN A 352 65.45 -36.61 -17.45
C ASN A 352 66.97 -36.42 -17.55
N LYS A 353 67.71 -37.52 -17.73
CA LYS A 353 69.18 -37.54 -17.87
C LYS A 353 69.74 -36.70 -19.02
N SER A 354 68.90 -36.28 -19.97
CA SER A 354 69.28 -35.41 -21.09
C SER A 354 69.00 -33.91 -20.86
N SER A 355 68.49 -33.53 -19.69
CA SER A 355 68.26 -32.13 -19.31
C SER A 355 69.40 -31.61 -18.42
N SER A 356 69.73 -30.32 -18.56
CA SER A 356 70.75 -29.63 -17.74
C SER A 356 70.19 -29.03 -16.44
N THR A 357 69.12 -29.60 -15.90
CA THR A 357 68.38 -29.05 -14.75
C THR A 357 68.60 -29.91 -13.51
N ASP A 358 69.64 -29.64 -12.73
CA ASP A 358 69.95 -30.40 -11.51
C ASP A 358 69.11 -30.01 -10.27
N VAL A 359 68.47 -28.83 -10.27
CA VAL A 359 67.75 -28.27 -9.10
C VAL A 359 66.48 -27.54 -9.51
N LEU A 360 65.36 -27.75 -8.80
CA LEU A 360 64.11 -27.01 -9.01
C LEU A 360 64.20 -25.61 -8.42
N LYS A 361 64.32 -24.57 -9.26
CA LYS A 361 64.44 -23.16 -8.81
C LYS A 361 63.17 -22.71 -8.06
N PRO A 362 63.14 -22.53 -6.72
CA PRO A 362 61.89 -22.24 -6.01
C PRO A 362 61.34 -20.84 -6.28
N SER A 363 62.13 -19.95 -6.88
CA SER A 363 61.72 -18.61 -7.29
C SER A 363 60.78 -18.58 -8.50
N THR A 364 60.77 -19.63 -9.35
CA THR A 364 59.90 -19.69 -10.54
C THR A 364 58.49 -20.22 -10.22
N PHE A 365 58.27 -20.72 -8.99
CA PHE A 365 56.99 -21.25 -8.53
C PHE A 365 56.35 -20.36 -7.47
N GLY A 366 55.01 -20.34 -7.45
CA GLY A 366 54.21 -19.61 -6.47
C GLY A 366 53.58 -20.54 -5.42
N GLY A 367 53.34 -20.01 -4.22
CA GLY A 367 52.49 -20.64 -3.20
C GLY A 367 52.93 -22.05 -2.78
N LEU A 368 52.03 -23.02 -2.90
CA LEU A 368 52.28 -24.42 -2.51
C LEU A 368 53.42 -25.05 -3.33
N PHE A 369 53.44 -24.85 -4.65
CA PHE A 369 54.46 -25.41 -5.55
C PHE A 369 55.87 -24.92 -5.21
N LYS A 370 56.03 -23.69 -4.69
CA LYS A 370 57.30 -23.20 -4.18
C LYS A 370 57.82 -24.01 -2.99
N LYS A 371 56.93 -24.37 -2.06
CA LYS A 371 57.27 -25.20 -0.89
C LYS A 371 57.61 -26.63 -1.31
N ILE A 372 56.83 -27.20 -2.25
CA ILE A 372 57.11 -28.53 -2.78
C ILE A 372 58.47 -28.55 -3.51
N ALA A 373 58.76 -27.55 -4.36
CA ALA A 373 60.07 -27.44 -5.02
C ALA A 373 61.24 -27.40 -4.03
N ALA A 374 61.14 -26.58 -2.97
CA ALA A 374 62.16 -26.52 -1.92
C ALA A 374 62.33 -27.87 -1.22
N ASN A 375 61.25 -28.47 -0.72
CA ASN A 375 61.29 -29.77 -0.04
C ASN A 375 61.84 -30.90 -0.93
N VAL A 376 61.61 -30.85 -2.25
CA VAL A 376 62.16 -31.82 -3.22
C VAL A 376 63.67 -31.64 -3.38
N ASN A 377 64.17 -30.40 -3.47
CA ASN A 377 65.61 -30.14 -3.47
C ASN A 377 66.24 -30.62 -2.15
N ASP A 378 65.71 -30.20 -1.00
CA ASP A 378 66.20 -30.59 0.32
C ASP A 378 66.26 -32.13 0.49
N ALA A 379 65.29 -32.85 -0.08
CA ALA A 379 65.28 -34.31 -0.09
C ALA A 379 66.32 -34.92 -1.05
N LEU A 380 66.50 -34.35 -2.25
CA LEU A 380 67.51 -34.78 -3.22
C LEU A 380 68.93 -34.53 -2.72
N ASP A 381 69.18 -33.40 -2.06
CA ASP A 381 70.45 -33.05 -1.44
C ASP A 381 70.75 -34.01 -0.27
N LYS A 382 69.74 -34.31 0.56
CA LYS A 382 69.87 -35.31 1.63
C LYS A 382 70.19 -36.72 1.10
N VAL A 383 69.59 -37.14 -0.01
CA VAL A 383 69.91 -38.43 -0.65
C VAL A 383 71.29 -38.40 -1.32
N ALA A 384 71.66 -37.29 -1.96
CA ALA A 384 72.97 -37.12 -2.61
C ALA A 384 74.12 -37.21 -1.58
N ALA A 385 73.97 -36.52 -0.44
CA ALA A 385 74.89 -36.59 0.69
C ALA A 385 75.01 -38.02 1.27
N GLN A 386 73.92 -38.80 1.30
CA GLN A 386 73.96 -40.22 1.71
C GLN A 386 74.68 -41.13 0.69
N SER A 387 74.70 -40.73 -0.59
CA SER A 387 75.45 -41.43 -1.66
C SER A 387 76.89 -40.94 -1.87
N GLY A 388 77.38 -39.99 -1.08
CA GLY A 388 78.74 -39.45 -1.20
C GLY A 388 78.96 -38.56 -2.43
N VAL A 389 77.89 -37.94 -2.97
CA VAL A 389 77.94 -37.05 -4.13
C VAL A 389 77.42 -35.67 -3.71
N ASP A 390 78.33 -34.70 -3.55
CA ASP A 390 77.94 -33.33 -3.24
C ASP A 390 77.35 -32.63 -4.47
N ARG A 391 76.15 -32.06 -4.31
CA ARG A 391 75.43 -31.28 -5.33
C ARG A 391 75.45 -29.77 -5.05
N GLY A 392 76.38 -29.32 -4.22
CA GLY A 392 76.56 -27.90 -3.90
C GLY A 392 76.82 -27.04 -5.14
N PRO A 393 76.59 -25.71 -5.06
CA PRO A 393 76.99 -24.80 -6.14
C PRO A 393 78.49 -24.97 -6.39
N ALA A 394 78.85 -25.22 -7.65
CA ALA A 394 80.19 -25.66 -8.08
C ALA A 394 81.33 -24.90 -7.39
N ASP A 395 82.34 -25.64 -6.92
CA ASP A 395 83.51 -25.14 -6.20
C ASP A 395 84.02 -23.81 -6.77
N LEU A 396 83.91 -22.73 -5.99
CA LEU A 396 84.39 -21.41 -6.40
C LEU A 396 85.90 -21.41 -6.69
N GLU A 397 86.66 -22.29 -6.04
CA GLU A 397 88.10 -22.52 -6.30
C GLU A 397 88.40 -23.06 -7.71
N LYS A 398 87.41 -23.61 -8.41
CA LYS A 398 87.58 -24.16 -9.76
C LYS A 398 87.22 -23.18 -10.87
N VAL A 399 86.70 -22.00 -10.53
CA VAL A 399 86.27 -20.94 -11.46
C VAL A 399 87.09 -19.66 -11.29
N LEU A 400 87.58 -19.36 -10.09
CA LEU A 400 88.71 -18.43 -9.90
C LEU A 400 89.98 -19.27 -9.66
N GLY A 401 90.90 -19.26 -10.62
CA GLY A 401 92.18 -19.95 -10.51
C GLY A 401 93.03 -19.45 -9.33
N PRO A 402 94.03 -20.23 -8.89
CA PRO A 402 94.75 -19.98 -7.64
C PRO A 402 95.44 -18.61 -7.62
N LEU A 403 95.09 -17.80 -6.61
CA LEU A 403 95.80 -16.57 -6.27
C LEU A 403 97.22 -16.94 -5.78
N PRO A 404 98.30 -16.48 -6.45
CA PRO A 404 99.65 -16.72 -5.96
C PRO A 404 99.92 -15.89 -4.71
N ALA A 405 100.44 -16.54 -3.66
CA ALA A 405 100.68 -15.91 -2.37
C ALA A 405 102.07 -15.22 -2.31
N GLN A 406 102.04 -13.89 -2.23
CA GLN A 406 102.96 -13.04 -1.43
C GLN A 406 104.45 -12.90 -1.92
N PRO A 407 105.24 -11.97 -1.34
CA PRO A 407 105.01 -10.51 -1.25
C PRO A 407 106.28 -9.66 -1.59
N GLN A 408 106.27 -8.38 -1.19
CA GLN A 408 107.34 -7.35 -1.29
C GLN A 408 107.45 -6.69 -2.68
N MET A 409 107.40 -5.35 -2.82
CA MET A 409 108.15 -4.33 -2.08
C MET A 409 107.31 -3.23 -1.41
N SER A 410 107.93 -2.54 -0.44
CA SER A 410 107.32 -1.55 0.47
C SER A 410 107.13 -0.16 -0.14
N ALA A 411 106.03 0.52 0.24
CA ALA A 411 105.80 1.94 -0.03
C ALA A 411 104.94 2.62 1.07
N PHE A 412 105.35 2.52 2.33
CA PHE A 412 104.83 3.36 3.42
C PHE A 412 105.98 3.86 4.29
N ALA A 413 106.13 5.18 4.35
CA ALA A 413 106.87 5.89 5.39
C ALA A 413 106.07 7.14 5.75
N VAL A 414 105.59 7.19 6.99
CA VAL A 414 104.90 8.33 7.62
C VAL A 414 105.93 9.10 8.45
N PRO A 415 105.75 10.40 8.68
CA PRO A 415 105.97 10.90 10.05
C PRO A 415 104.84 11.77 10.58
N ASP A 416 104.72 11.77 11.92
CA ASP A 416 103.68 12.43 12.72
C ASP A 416 103.64 13.98 12.65
N ALA A 417 102.48 14.53 13.02
CA ALA A 417 102.39 15.85 13.65
C ALA A 417 101.30 15.85 14.74
N ASN A 418 101.61 16.41 15.90
CA ASN A 418 100.84 16.29 17.14
C ASN A 418 100.07 17.59 17.46
N ALA A 419 98.72 17.55 17.38
CA ALA A 419 97.73 18.48 17.98
C ALA A 419 97.75 19.99 17.51
N PRO A 420 96.70 20.82 17.80
CA PRO A 420 95.52 20.58 18.64
C PRO A 420 94.11 21.01 18.10
N SER A 421 93.08 20.50 18.80
CA SER A 421 91.74 21.09 19.08
C SER A 421 90.80 21.63 17.98
N ALA A 422 89.63 20.99 17.82
CA ALA A 422 88.30 21.60 18.05
C ALA A 422 87.12 20.57 17.99
N GLU A 423 86.19 20.69 18.95
CA GLU A 423 84.84 20.09 19.00
C GLU A 423 83.82 21.26 19.11
N PRO A 424 82.47 21.06 19.10
CA PRO A 424 81.61 20.07 18.44
C PRO A 424 80.55 20.79 17.53
N ALA A 425 79.53 20.13 16.96
CA ALA A 425 78.13 20.12 17.47
C ALA A 425 77.13 19.49 16.43
N PRO A 426 75.86 19.16 16.80
CA PRO A 426 75.05 18.06 16.21
C PRO A 426 74.02 18.53 15.15
N VAL A 427 73.08 17.77 14.58
CA VAL A 427 71.96 16.93 15.10
C VAL A 427 71.35 16.10 13.93
N ALA A 428 70.45 15.10 14.06
CA ALA A 428 69.69 14.48 15.17
C ALA A 428 69.29 13.02 14.82
N ALA A 429 68.65 12.30 15.75
CA ALA A 429 67.93 11.04 15.51
C ALA A 429 66.52 11.05 16.13
N ARG A 430 65.51 10.53 15.42
CA ARG A 430 64.13 10.22 15.88
C ARG A 430 63.44 9.29 14.84
N SER A 431 62.50 8.38 15.14
CA SER A 431 62.16 7.59 16.36
C SER A 431 60.91 6.71 16.09
N VAL A 432 60.87 5.47 16.65
CA VAL A 432 59.67 4.59 16.94
C VAL A 432 58.70 4.15 15.80
N PRO A 433 57.77 3.16 16.00
CA PRO A 433 57.73 2.01 16.93
C PRO A 433 57.33 0.64 16.26
N LYS A 434 57.17 -0.42 17.08
CA LYS A 434 56.75 -1.80 16.71
C LYS A 434 55.69 -2.35 17.70
N ALA A 435 54.54 -2.86 17.22
CA ALA A 435 53.62 -3.76 17.98
C ALA A 435 52.55 -4.39 17.05
N LYS A 436 52.54 -5.72 16.84
CA LYS A 436 51.75 -6.78 17.54
C LYS A 436 50.25 -6.89 17.15
N ARG A 437 49.84 -8.07 16.65
CA ARG A 437 48.58 -8.75 17.03
C ARG A 437 48.72 -10.28 16.95
N VAL A 438 47.95 -11.00 17.76
CA VAL A 438 48.08 -12.43 18.10
C VAL A 438 46.88 -13.25 17.59
N ILE A 439 47.10 -14.56 17.35
CA ILE A 439 46.15 -15.59 16.85
C ILE A 439 45.39 -16.27 18.00
N PRO A 440 44.12 -16.70 17.82
CA PRO A 440 43.72 -18.15 17.82
C PRO A 440 42.58 -18.45 16.80
N LYS A 441 41.99 -19.64 16.61
CA LYS A 441 42.37 -21.10 16.66
C LYS A 441 41.14 -21.91 16.12
N ALA A 442 41.34 -23.18 15.71
CA ALA A 442 40.32 -24.25 15.46
C ALA A 442 39.50 -24.17 14.14
N SER A 443 39.06 -25.28 13.51
CA SER A 443 39.39 -26.73 13.63
C SER A 443 38.93 -27.51 12.37
N THR A 444 39.52 -28.71 12.12
CA THR A 444 39.19 -29.74 11.09
C THR A 444 37.92 -30.55 11.44
N PRO A 445 37.41 -31.55 10.64
CA PRO A 445 37.92 -32.25 9.42
C PRO A 445 36.97 -32.17 8.18
N GLY A 446 37.30 -32.66 6.96
CA GLY A 446 37.21 -34.05 6.45
C GLY A 446 35.81 -34.34 5.84
N GLU A 447 35.55 -35.16 4.81
CA GLU A 447 36.39 -35.87 3.81
C GLU A 447 35.52 -36.20 2.54
N ALA A 448 36.15 -36.68 1.46
CA ALA A 448 35.66 -37.11 0.14
C ALA A 448 34.18 -37.53 -0.07
N ALA A 449 33.62 -37.20 -1.25
CA ALA A 449 33.50 -38.14 -2.40
C ALA A 449 32.59 -37.60 -3.54
N ALA A 450 32.88 -38.03 -4.77
CA ALA A 450 32.06 -37.98 -5.99
C ALA A 450 32.25 -39.34 -6.71
N PRO A 451 31.72 -39.64 -7.93
CA PRO A 451 30.90 -38.84 -8.86
C PRO A 451 29.75 -39.65 -9.52
N ALA A 452 29.37 -39.27 -10.76
CA ALA A 452 28.66 -40.02 -11.81
C ALA A 452 27.10 -40.01 -11.79
N SER A 453 26.38 -40.05 -12.93
CA SER A 453 26.71 -39.65 -14.32
C SER A 453 25.46 -39.79 -15.23
N SER A 454 25.29 -38.87 -16.21
CA SER A 454 24.60 -39.09 -17.50
C SER A 454 23.07 -39.43 -17.45
N ASP A 455 22.24 -39.34 -18.50
CA ASP A 455 22.36 -38.82 -19.87
C ASP A 455 21.00 -38.21 -20.31
N ALA A 456 21.00 -37.38 -21.36
CA ALA A 456 19.78 -37.02 -22.10
C ALA A 456 19.53 -38.01 -23.25
N PRO A 457 18.30 -38.12 -23.80
CA PRO A 457 18.09 -37.43 -25.09
C PRO A 457 16.67 -36.91 -25.40
N LYS A 458 16.60 -35.96 -26.35
CA LYS A 458 15.44 -35.56 -27.20
C LYS A 458 15.56 -36.32 -28.58
N PRO A 459 14.73 -36.14 -29.66
CA PRO A 459 13.80 -35.05 -30.00
C PRO A 459 12.47 -35.46 -30.74
N ALA A 460 11.84 -34.45 -31.38
CA ALA A 460 10.85 -34.45 -32.49
C ALA A 460 9.36 -34.22 -32.13
N SER A 461 8.49 -33.65 -32.99
CA SER A 461 8.62 -32.62 -34.07
C SER A 461 7.21 -32.24 -34.59
N GLY A 462 7.02 -31.03 -35.14
CA GLY A 462 5.80 -30.58 -35.86
C GLY A 462 4.75 -29.84 -35.00
N ALA A 463 3.94 -28.92 -35.52
CA ALA A 463 3.86 -28.35 -36.88
C ALA A 463 3.34 -26.89 -36.83
N ALA A 464 3.46 -26.13 -37.92
CA ALA A 464 3.12 -24.70 -37.98
C ALA A 464 1.65 -24.43 -38.40
N ALA A 465 1.06 -23.34 -37.92
CA ALA A 465 -0.19 -22.76 -38.45
C ALA A 465 -0.22 -21.23 -38.29
N ALA A 466 -0.84 -20.57 -39.27
CA ALA A 466 -0.80 -19.15 -39.59
C ALA A 466 -1.30 -18.14 -38.52
N ALA A 467 -0.76 -16.92 -38.58
CA ALA A 467 -1.23 -15.74 -37.86
C ALA A 467 -2.15 -14.85 -38.72
N PRO A 468 -3.25 -14.28 -38.18
CA PRO A 468 -4.00 -13.19 -38.79
C PRO A 468 -3.58 -11.81 -38.27
N ALA A 469 -3.71 -10.78 -39.12
CA ALA A 469 -3.27 -9.41 -38.85
C ALA A 469 -4.26 -8.57 -38.00
N PRO A 470 -3.80 -7.53 -37.27
CA PRO A 470 -4.65 -6.70 -36.40
C PRO A 470 -5.51 -5.67 -37.18
N PRO A 471 -6.76 -5.40 -36.76
CA PRO A 471 -7.61 -4.38 -37.37
C PRO A 471 -7.22 -2.94 -36.99
N LYS A 472 -7.54 -2.00 -37.89
CA LYS A 472 -7.12 -0.58 -37.85
C LYS A 472 -7.93 0.26 -36.86
N LYS A 473 -7.29 1.23 -36.20
CA LYS A 473 -7.94 2.22 -35.31
C LYS A 473 -8.80 3.23 -36.11
N PRO A 474 -10.01 3.61 -35.63
CA PRO A 474 -10.77 4.74 -36.16
C PRO A 474 -10.21 6.11 -35.67
N PRO A 475 -10.41 7.21 -36.43
CA PRO A 475 -9.81 8.51 -36.14
C PRO A 475 -10.51 9.31 -35.03
N SER A 476 -9.72 10.16 -34.35
CA SER A 476 -10.15 11.02 -33.24
C SER A 476 -11.00 12.22 -33.67
N ARG A 477 -12.09 12.50 -32.94
CA ARG A 477 -12.95 13.68 -33.14
C ARG A 477 -12.39 14.93 -32.41
N PRO A 478 -12.56 16.17 -32.94
CA PRO A 478 -11.95 17.36 -32.35
C PRO A 478 -12.54 17.79 -30.99
N ARG A 479 -11.71 18.44 -30.17
CA ARG A 479 -12.05 18.93 -28.82
C ARG A 479 -12.47 20.42 -28.85
N PRO A 480 -13.56 20.84 -28.17
CA PRO A 480 -13.95 22.25 -28.09
C PRO A 480 -13.01 23.08 -27.18
N PRO A 481 -12.93 24.41 -27.39
CA PRO A 481 -11.90 25.27 -26.79
C PRO A 481 -12.10 25.58 -25.29
N LYS A 482 -10.97 25.87 -24.61
CA LYS A 482 -10.92 26.23 -23.18
C LYS A 482 -11.62 27.57 -22.91
N ARG A 483 -12.48 27.63 -21.88
CA ARG A 483 -12.90 28.90 -21.26
C ARG A 483 -11.77 29.49 -20.39
N ARG A 484 -11.72 30.82 -20.36
CA ARG A 484 -10.82 31.66 -19.55
C ARG A 484 -11.27 31.63 -18.07
N PRO A 485 -10.36 31.54 -17.08
CA PRO A 485 -10.73 31.68 -15.67
C PRO A 485 -10.92 33.15 -15.29
N THR A 486 -11.97 33.46 -14.52
CA THR A 486 -12.10 34.69 -13.74
C THR A 486 -11.32 34.55 -12.42
N PRO A 487 -10.81 35.65 -11.83
CA PRO A 487 -10.01 35.59 -10.62
C PRO A 487 -10.90 35.41 -9.38
N ALA A 488 -10.68 34.33 -8.63
CA ALA A 488 -11.25 34.12 -7.31
C ALA A 488 -10.32 34.70 -6.23
N ALA A 489 -10.89 35.35 -5.22
CA ALA A 489 -10.15 35.97 -4.12
C ALA A 489 -9.41 34.92 -3.27
N ALA A 490 -8.23 35.29 -2.77
CA ALA A 490 -7.44 34.43 -1.88
C ALA A 490 -7.95 34.52 -0.43
N PRO A 491 -8.11 33.39 0.29
CA PRO A 491 -8.26 33.42 1.74
C PRO A 491 -6.90 33.73 2.39
N ALA A 492 -6.90 34.63 3.37
CA ALA A 492 -5.67 35.05 4.06
C ALA A 492 -5.13 33.94 4.97
N ASN A 493 -3.82 33.67 4.89
CA ASN A 493 -3.10 32.88 5.88
C ASN A 493 -3.06 33.63 7.22
N SER A 494 -3.81 33.16 8.21
CA SER A 494 -3.60 33.55 9.62
C SER A 494 -2.45 32.73 10.20
N ALA A 495 -1.25 33.30 10.21
CA ALA A 495 -0.10 32.76 10.93
C ALA A 495 -0.39 32.73 12.46
N PRO A 496 0.23 31.81 13.23
CA PRO A 496 -0.13 31.60 14.63
C PRO A 496 0.24 32.81 15.50
N ALA A 497 -0.72 33.29 16.29
CA ALA A 497 -0.50 34.31 17.31
C ALA A 497 0.48 33.79 18.38
N ALA A 498 1.34 34.70 18.87
CA ALA A 498 2.40 34.38 19.82
C ALA A 498 1.85 33.79 21.13
N ALA A 499 2.51 32.74 21.63
CA ALA A 499 2.23 32.23 22.96
C ALA A 499 2.80 33.19 24.02
N ALA A 500 1.98 33.57 24.99
CA ALA A 500 2.45 34.22 26.21
C ALA A 500 3.35 33.24 27.01
N PRO A 501 4.36 33.75 27.75
CA PRO A 501 5.15 32.92 28.64
C PRO A 501 4.34 32.62 29.91
N GLU A 502 4.14 31.35 30.24
CA GLU A 502 3.53 30.94 31.52
C GLU A 502 4.29 29.81 32.20
N ASP A 503 4.49 29.97 33.51
CA ASP A 503 5.33 29.14 34.38
C ASP A 503 4.88 27.67 34.48
N ASP A 504 5.80 26.75 34.16
CA ASP A 504 5.59 25.30 34.39
C ASP A 504 5.71 24.88 35.88
N ASN A 505 5.97 25.83 36.80
CA ASN A 505 6.13 25.63 38.24
C ASN A 505 4.84 25.77 39.08
N LEU A 506 3.69 26.03 38.46
CA LEU A 506 2.40 26.12 39.17
C LEU A 506 1.86 24.74 39.55
N SER A 507 1.26 24.61 40.74
CA SER A 507 0.62 23.38 41.21
C SER A 507 -0.53 22.96 40.28
N GLU A 508 -0.76 21.65 40.12
CA GLU A 508 -1.78 21.13 39.20
C GLU A 508 -3.18 21.70 39.48
N GLU A 509 -3.54 21.92 40.75
CA GLU A 509 -4.81 22.53 41.13
C GLU A 509 -4.94 23.97 40.62
N GLN A 510 -3.85 24.75 40.64
CA GLN A 510 -3.81 26.12 40.13
C GLN A 510 -3.92 26.16 38.60
N GLN A 511 -3.32 25.20 37.90
CA GLN A 511 -3.46 25.05 36.45
C GLN A 511 -4.91 24.74 36.06
N TRP A 512 -5.60 23.88 36.82
CA TRP A 512 -7.01 23.56 36.58
C TRP A 512 -7.95 24.73 36.91
N GLN A 513 -7.60 25.55 37.89
CA GLN A 513 -8.37 26.74 38.23
C GLN A 513 -8.28 27.80 37.12
N ARG A 514 -7.09 28.05 36.55
CA ARG A 514 -6.95 28.91 35.36
C ARG A 514 -7.79 28.42 34.17
N VAL A 515 -7.73 27.12 33.86
CA VAL A 515 -8.51 26.53 32.75
C VAL A 515 -10.03 26.63 33.00
N TYR A 516 -10.48 26.57 34.26
CA TYR A 516 -11.88 26.80 34.61
C TYR A 516 -12.31 28.27 34.43
N ASP A 517 -11.47 29.21 34.85
CA ASP A 517 -11.73 30.64 34.70
C ASP A 517 -11.77 31.05 33.22
N GLU A 518 -10.82 30.57 32.39
CA GLU A 518 -10.85 30.68 30.93
C GLU A 518 -12.13 30.09 30.32
N PHE A 519 -12.58 28.92 30.82
CA PHE A 519 -13.76 28.22 30.29
C PHE A 519 -15.06 28.96 30.64
N ILE A 520 -15.14 29.57 31.82
CA ILE A 520 -16.26 30.44 32.20
C ILE A 520 -16.22 31.76 31.42
N ALA A 521 -15.05 32.35 31.21
CA ALA A 521 -14.90 33.56 30.39
C ALA A 521 -15.40 33.30 28.96
N LEU A 522 -14.98 32.21 28.32
CA LEU A 522 -15.42 31.86 26.98
C LEU A 522 -16.92 31.51 26.93
N LYS A 523 -17.46 30.78 27.91
CA LYS A 523 -18.92 30.53 27.99
C LYS A 523 -19.74 31.81 28.13
N LYS A 524 -19.28 32.78 28.94
CA LYS A 524 -19.92 34.10 29.06
C LYS A 524 -19.88 34.88 27.74
N GLN A 525 -18.75 34.86 27.04
CA GLN A 525 -18.59 35.50 25.73
C GLN A 525 -19.51 34.89 24.66
N LEU A 526 -19.76 33.57 24.73
CA LEU A 526 -20.66 32.85 23.82
C LEU A 526 -22.14 32.85 24.27
N GLY A 527 -22.49 33.59 25.33
CA GLY A 527 -23.87 33.71 25.82
C GLY A 527 -24.45 32.46 26.51
N GLU A 528 -23.61 31.49 26.89
CA GLU A 528 -24.06 30.24 27.51
C GLU A 528 -24.30 30.38 29.02
N ASN A 529 -25.34 29.69 29.53
CA ASN A 529 -25.69 29.70 30.94
C ASN A 529 -24.62 29.02 31.80
N THR A 530 -23.95 29.79 32.66
CA THR A 530 -22.85 29.34 33.54
C THR A 530 -23.30 28.93 34.94
N SER A 531 -24.54 29.22 35.34
CA SER A 531 -25.03 29.13 36.73
C SER A 531 -25.09 27.72 37.33
N LYS A 532 -24.85 26.66 36.54
CA LYS A 532 -24.81 25.25 37.00
C LYS A 532 -23.40 24.64 37.03
N LEU A 533 -22.36 25.37 36.61
CA LEU A 533 -21.01 24.85 36.43
C LEU A 533 -20.08 25.23 37.59
N THR A 534 -20.02 24.41 38.65
CA THR A 534 -19.09 24.62 39.77
C THR A 534 -17.70 24.05 39.51
N PHE A 535 -16.66 24.65 40.10
CA PHE A 535 -15.27 24.22 39.96
C PHE A 535 -15.05 22.74 40.31
N GLU A 536 -15.68 22.25 41.39
CA GLU A 536 -15.56 20.85 41.82
C GLU A 536 -16.03 19.84 40.75
N LYS A 537 -17.16 20.11 40.09
CA LYS A 537 -17.70 19.26 39.02
C LYS A 537 -16.81 19.32 37.76
N PHE A 538 -16.25 20.49 37.49
CA PHE A 538 -15.30 20.69 36.38
C PHE A 538 -13.98 19.95 36.65
N ARG A 539 -13.40 20.10 37.84
CA ARG A 539 -12.23 19.36 38.34
C ARG A 539 -12.43 17.84 38.25
N GLY A 540 -13.57 17.33 38.72
CA GLY A 540 -13.91 15.91 38.61
C GLY A 540 -14.03 15.41 37.16
N THR A 541 -14.29 16.29 36.20
CA THR A 541 -14.32 15.97 34.77
C THR A 541 -12.92 16.02 34.16
N LEU A 542 -12.09 17.01 34.51
CA LEU A 542 -10.69 17.10 34.11
C LEU A 542 -9.86 15.91 34.61
N GLN A 543 -10.05 15.49 35.87
CA GLN A 543 -9.40 14.31 36.46
C GLN A 543 -9.66 13.05 35.62
N ARG A 544 -10.93 12.70 35.36
CA ARG A 544 -11.29 11.52 34.54
C ARG A 544 -10.71 11.57 33.13
N ASN A 545 -10.69 12.76 32.52
CA ASN A 545 -10.09 12.95 31.20
C ASN A 545 -8.56 12.79 31.24
N LYS A 546 -7.87 13.32 32.28
CA LYS A 546 -6.44 13.10 32.52
C LYS A 546 -6.16 11.60 32.66
N ASP A 547 -6.87 10.91 33.55
CA ASP A 547 -6.66 9.48 33.84
C ASP A 547 -6.86 8.62 32.58
N SER A 548 -7.92 8.89 31.81
CA SER A 548 -8.15 8.20 30.53
C SER A 548 -7.08 8.48 29.47
N ILE A 549 -6.45 9.66 29.48
CA ILE A 549 -5.39 10.01 28.53
C ILE A 549 -4.05 9.40 28.95
N ILE A 550 -3.73 9.41 30.24
CA ILE A 550 -2.55 8.73 30.80
C ILE A 550 -2.63 7.23 30.50
N ALA A 551 -3.77 6.59 30.72
CA ALA A 551 -3.98 5.17 30.44
C ALA A 551 -3.82 4.82 28.94
N ARG A 552 -4.28 5.68 28.03
CA ARG A 552 -4.21 5.45 26.57
C ARG A 552 -2.84 5.77 25.97
N HIS A 553 -2.19 6.85 26.42
CA HIS A 553 -1.00 7.40 25.76
C HIS A 553 0.31 7.21 26.53
N LYS A 554 0.28 6.71 27.78
CA LYS A 554 1.45 6.49 28.64
C LYS A 554 2.33 7.74 28.77
N CYS A 555 1.71 8.85 29.19
CA CYS A 555 2.37 10.14 29.40
C CYS A 555 2.22 10.57 30.87
N GLU A 556 3.21 11.27 31.43
CA GLU A 556 3.19 11.64 32.86
C GLU A 556 2.26 12.83 33.16
N ARG A 557 2.12 13.79 32.22
CA ARG A 557 1.35 15.02 32.41
C ARG A 557 0.39 15.27 31.23
N VAL A 558 -0.72 15.96 31.50
CA VAL A 558 -1.72 16.34 30.48
C VAL A 558 -2.06 17.82 30.67
N LYS A 559 -1.87 18.63 29.63
CA LYS A 559 -2.18 20.07 29.64
C LYS A 559 -3.50 20.32 28.92
N PHE A 560 -4.44 20.98 29.60
CA PHE A 560 -5.72 21.35 29.02
C PHE A 560 -5.67 22.79 28.48
N ARG A 561 -6.41 23.05 27.40
CA ARG A 561 -6.63 24.39 26.84
C ARG A 561 -8.10 24.57 26.45
N VAL A 562 -8.64 25.75 26.69
CA VAL A 562 -9.99 26.13 26.24
C VAL A 562 -9.93 26.58 24.78
N TYR A 563 -10.95 26.23 23.98
CA TYR A 563 -11.13 26.72 22.62
C TYR A 563 -12.61 26.73 22.21
N GLU A 564 -12.96 27.52 21.21
CA GLU A 564 -14.30 27.51 20.64
C GLU A 564 -14.45 26.40 19.59
N LYS A 565 -15.54 25.63 19.69
CA LYS A 565 -15.96 24.67 18.66
C LYS A 565 -17.45 24.87 18.36
N GLN A 566 -17.77 25.30 17.15
CA GLN A 566 -19.15 25.46 16.66
C GLN A 566 -20.01 26.36 17.57
N GLY A 567 -19.48 27.53 17.98
CA GLY A 567 -20.18 28.46 18.87
C GLY A 567 -20.31 28.01 20.32
N ARG A 568 -19.63 26.92 20.73
CA ARG A 568 -19.62 26.41 22.10
C ARG A 568 -18.20 26.32 22.67
N ALA A 569 -18.06 26.54 23.97
CA ALA A 569 -16.78 26.39 24.66
C ALA A 569 -16.41 24.90 24.83
N ALA A 570 -15.23 24.52 24.36
CA ALA A 570 -14.69 23.16 24.40
C ALA A 570 -13.30 23.12 25.04
N LEU A 571 -12.88 21.93 25.47
CA LEU A 571 -11.57 21.68 26.08
C LEU A 571 -10.75 20.75 25.19
N LYS A 572 -9.51 21.12 24.89
CA LYS A 572 -8.52 20.28 24.22
C LYS A 572 -7.48 19.84 25.24
N ALA A 573 -7.27 18.54 25.35
CA ALA A 573 -6.19 17.96 26.15
C ALA A 573 -5.00 17.61 25.25
N SER A 574 -3.81 18.02 25.66
CA SER A 574 -2.54 17.68 25.01
C SER A 574 -1.68 16.87 26.01
N PRO A 575 -1.31 15.62 25.70
CA PRO A 575 -0.36 14.88 26.53
C PRO A 575 1.03 15.52 26.43
N ILE A 576 1.72 15.62 27.56
CA ILE A 576 3.12 16.01 27.67
C ILE A 576 3.88 14.74 28.08
N LYS A 577 4.86 14.36 27.27
CA LYS A 577 5.75 13.22 27.53
C LYS A 577 6.88 13.60 28.47
#